data_AF-A0A7M3W6D7-F1
#
_entry.id   AF-A0A7M3W6D7-F1
#
_cell.length_a   1.000
_cell.length_b   1.000
_cell.length_c   1.000
_cell.angle_alpha   90.00
_cell.angle_beta   90.00
_cell.angle_gamma   90.00
#
_symmetry.space_group_name_H-M   'P 1'
#
loop_
_entity.id
_entity.type
_entity.pdbx_description
1 polymer ?
#
loop_
_entity_poly.entity_id
_entity_poly.type
_entity_poly.pdbx_seq_one_letter_code
_entity_poly.pdbx_strand_id
1 'polypeptide(L)'
;ESLTSSDLTISSSGYGSFLTASSDGTILLKSANDSVWSDITNDFGNEGIHGACLTGVSELVIVGGNGTIWTYEMQEWTNRSVSGWDLLDVSFLDSERGIAVGEQGTILFSDDGGESWDYRDAPSEASSSRITDIEFFSEIRAYAITDEGGVIKSSREINTAVGFLWNMQYFESEGNSDNLGENLTSIEIATTNKFLLSGKEGYLSMSKDGGNIVTRQTIPLHNSTSFNDITMMDSFNGVAVGSNGSLLLTERSGEDEQIGFEVMDFSEFGNFVDYSKGMLIDGLFATVNIVMFGIFLGFFLGVSLSMMKTSPTTLKEISQKRSLTVVRVAGIIFTVIGVSLLRHLVPIIRNLGLDGWEYIYAPIGIINPDGITGDLQFENFLFLILGISLLLLGILFASANGEYKKSHFNIIGRDIIWNPWGVRPLNFVATIYTDIFRNTPLIVQFLFIHFGVQIGALIGDPGAEMLEDSSNFILSFLRDDILSNRACVSAIFALGLNSGAYQCETIRGAISAIPSGQMEAGRSIGLNYMQTMRLVIMPQAIRICIPPMGNEMVNLVLNSSLAMVIGYSELTRKAKLINAVTFQVFWSYGMVLVSYFIVTWTLALFLRYLENKTRIPGLGISGGS
;
A
#
# COMPACT_ATOMS: atom_id res chain seq x y z
N GLU A 1 -51.84 31.15 -5.91
CA GLU A 1 -52.72 30.10 -5.37
C GLU A 1 -52.79 28.99 -6.40
N SER A 2 -52.87 27.72 -5.98
CA SER A 2 -53.02 26.62 -6.93
C SER A 2 -54.36 26.78 -7.65
N LEU A 3 -54.37 26.67 -8.97
CA LEU A 3 -55.58 26.77 -9.78
C LEU A 3 -56.46 25.53 -9.66
N THR A 4 -55.89 24.42 -9.18
CA THR A 4 -56.56 23.12 -9.09
C THR A 4 -56.21 22.45 -7.76
N SER A 5 -57.07 21.51 -7.33
CA SER A 5 -56.81 20.60 -6.21
C SER A 5 -56.42 19.20 -6.68
N SER A 6 -56.29 19.00 -8.00
CA SER A 6 -55.95 17.74 -8.65
C SER A 6 -54.44 17.56 -8.73
N ASP A 7 -53.98 16.30 -8.66
CA ASP A 7 -52.57 15.97 -8.83
C ASP A 7 -52.21 16.09 -10.31
N LEU A 8 -51.37 17.07 -10.65
CA LEU A 8 -50.87 17.27 -12.00
C LEU A 8 -49.76 16.25 -12.28
N THR A 9 -50.02 15.35 -13.22
CA THR A 9 -49.15 14.19 -13.52
C THR A 9 -48.50 14.28 -14.90
N ILE A 10 -48.97 15.19 -15.75
CA ILE A 10 -48.53 15.34 -17.13
C ILE A 10 -48.04 16.78 -17.33
N SER A 11 -46.96 16.93 -18.09
CA SER A 11 -46.46 18.23 -18.50
C SER A 11 -45.92 18.18 -19.92
N SER A 12 -46.09 19.27 -20.65
CA SER A 12 -45.47 19.46 -21.96
C SER A 12 -45.07 20.92 -22.12
N SER A 13 -44.03 21.17 -22.90
CA SER A 13 -43.58 22.51 -23.23
C SER A 13 -43.17 22.58 -24.69
N GLY A 14 -43.51 23.68 -25.35
CA GLY A 14 -43.29 23.84 -26.78
C GLY A 14 -43.83 25.18 -27.25
N TYR A 15 -43.26 25.72 -28.34
CA TYR A 15 -43.73 26.98 -28.96
C TYR A 15 -43.76 28.19 -27.99
N GLY A 16 -43.00 28.14 -26.89
CA GLY A 16 -43.00 29.14 -25.81
C GLY A 16 -44.14 28.99 -24.80
N SER A 17 -45.03 28.02 -24.99
CA SER A 17 -46.16 27.70 -24.11
C SER A 17 -45.85 26.54 -23.18
N PHE A 18 -46.57 26.47 -22.07
CA PHE A 18 -46.48 25.39 -21.07
C PHE A 18 -47.85 24.76 -20.87
N LEU A 19 -47.87 23.44 -20.80
CA LEU A 19 -49.04 22.62 -20.57
C LEU A 19 -48.82 21.78 -19.33
N THR A 20 -49.85 21.67 -18.50
CA THR A 20 -49.89 20.67 -17.44
C THR A 20 -51.29 20.09 -17.33
N ALA A 21 -51.38 18.79 -17.11
CA ALA A 21 -52.64 18.09 -17.00
C ALA A 21 -52.63 17.09 -15.85
N SER A 22 -53.83 16.77 -15.36
CA SER A 22 -54.08 15.71 -14.40
C SER A 22 -54.79 14.54 -15.09
N SER A 23 -54.54 13.34 -14.58
CA SER A 23 -55.25 12.13 -15.02
C SER A 23 -56.77 12.21 -14.88
N ASP A 24 -57.29 13.09 -14.02
CA ASP A 24 -58.73 13.31 -13.82
C ASP A 24 -59.42 14.16 -14.89
N GLY A 25 -58.66 14.64 -15.87
CA GLY A 25 -59.17 15.47 -16.97
C GLY A 25 -58.84 16.95 -16.86
N THR A 26 -58.29 17.42 -15.74
CA THR A 26 -57.95 18.84 -15.57
C THR A 26 -56.78 19.24 -16.49
N ILE A 27 -56.93 20.30 -17.29
CA ILE A 27 -55.89 20.78 -18.22
C ILE A 27 -55.67 22.29 -18.05
N LEU A 28 -54.43 22.67 -17.74
CA LEU A 28 -54.00 24.05 -17.62
C LEU A 28 -52.98 24.39 -18.70
N LEU A 29 -53.26 25.46 -19.45
CA LEU A 29 -52.39 25.98 -20.51
C LEU A 29 -51.92 27.38 -20.16
N LYS A 30 -50.62 27.63 -20.29
CA LYS A 30 -50.02 28.96 -20.25
C LYS A 30 -49.38 29.25 -21.60
N SER A 31 -50.05 30.07 -22.40
CA SER A 31 -49.54 30.46 -23.72
C SER A 31 -48.29 31.34 -23.61
N ALA A 32 -47.45 31.37 -24.64
CA ALA A 32 -46.19 32.12 -24.66
C ALA A 32 -46.29 33.61 -24.29
N ASN A 33 -47.42 34.26 -24.60
CA ASN A 33 -47.65 35.67 -24.31
C ASN A 33 -48.47 35.90 -23.03
N ASP A 34 -48.92 34.84 -22.37
CA ASP A 34 -49.79 34.93 -21.20
C ASP A 34 -48.98 34.89 -19.91
N SER A 35 -49.31 35.81 -18.99
CA SER A 35 -48.69 35.88 -17.68
C SER A 35 -49.35 34.95 -16.65
N VAL A 36 -50.53 34.41 -16.97
CA VAL A 36 -51.36 33.59 -16.07
C VAL A 36 -51.75 32.30 -16.82
N TRP A 37 -51.89 31.20 -16.08
CA TRP A 37 -52.41 29.94 -16.60
C TRP A 37 -53.92 30.05 -16.85
N SER A 38 -54.37 29.46 -17.95
CA SER A 38 -55.78 29.31 -18.33
C SER A 38 -56.23 27.86 -18.14
N ASP A 39 -57.43 27.67 -17.62
CA ASP A 39 -58.06 26.36 -17.51
C ASP A 39 -58.88 26.09 -18.78
N ILE A 40 -58.50 25.04 -19.52
CA ILE A 40 -59.11 24.64 -20.79
C ILE A 40 -59.76 23.25 -20.67
N THR A 41 -60.01 22.79 -19.45
CA THR A 41 -60.62 21.49 -19.15
C THR A 41 -61.95 21.28 -19.88
N ASN A 42 -62.17 20.07 -20.38
CA ASN A 42 -63.42 19.64 -21.00
C ASN A 42 -63.87 18.29 -20.42
N ASP A 43 -65.10 17.86 -20.70
CA ASP A 43 -65.58 16.53 -20.35
C ASP A 43 -65.06 15.50 -21.36
N PHE A 44 -63.95 14.86 -21.03
CA PHE A 44 -63.32 13.81 -21.84
C PHE A 44 -63.87 12.40 -21.54
N GLY A 45 -64.90 12.29 -20.70
CA GLY A 45 -65.40 11.02 -20.20
C GLY A 45 -64.56 10.42 -19.06
N ASN A 46 -64.87 9.18 -18.67
CA ASN A 46 -64.21 8.49 -17.54
C ASN A 46 -62.92 7.74 -17.93
N GLU A 47 -62.37 7.98 -19.13
CA GLU A 47 -61.28 7.17 -19.68
C GLU A 47 -59.89 7.63 -19.19
N GLY A 48 -59.81 8.75 -18.46
CA GLY A 48 -58.56 9.27 -17.88
C GLY A 48 -57.56 9.78 -18.94
N ILE A 49 -56.76 10.78 -18.57
CA ILE A 49 -55.69 11.29 -19.45
C ILE A 49 -54.36 10.68 -19.00
N HIS A 50 -53.57 10.20 -19.96
CA HIS A 50 -52.27 9.59 -19.70
C HIS A 50 -51.11 10.39 -20.30
N GLY A 51 -51.29 10.97 -21.50
CA GLY A 51 -50.28 11.80 -22.15
C GLY A 51 -50.88 13.06 -22.77
N ALA A 52 -50.06 14.11 -22.90
CA ALA A 52 -50.46 15.35 -23.56
C ALA A 52 -49.25 16.06 -24.15
N CYS A 53 -49.38 16.57 -25.37
CA CYS A 53 -48.30 17.24 -26.08
C CYS A 53 -48.78 18.49 -26.82
N LEU A 54 -47.99 19.56 -26.79
CA LEU A 54 -48.25 20.79 -27.54
C LEU A 54 -47.83 20.62 -29.01
N THR A 55 -48.74 20.94 -29.93
CA THR A 55 -48.48 20.99 -31.39
C THR A 55 -48.34 22.42 -31.91
N GLY A 56 -48.68 23.41 -31.09
CA GLY A 56 -48.56 24.84 -31.41
C GLY A 56 -48.59 25.72 -30.16
N VAL A 57 -48.75 27.04 -30.34
CA VAL A 57 -48.79 28.01 -29.22
C VAL A 57 -50.02 27.81 -28.32
N SER A 58 -51.15 27.43 -28.92
CA SER A 58 -52.41 27.13 -28.22
C SER A 58 -53.11 25.93 -28.84
N GLU A 59 -52.30 25.00 -29.36
CA GLU A 59 -52.75 23.78 -30.04
C GLU A 59 -52.07 22.60 -29.35
N LEU A 60 -52.83 21.56 -29.05
CA LEU A 60 -52.34 20.39 -28.34
C LEU A 60 -53.15 19.15 -28.65
N VAL A 61 -52.54 18.01 -28.34
CA VAL A 61 -53.16 16.70 -28.43
C VAL A 61 -53.07 16.03 -27.06
N ILE A 62 -54.15 15.40 -26.64
CA ILE A 62 -54.17 14.55 -25.45
C ILE A 62 -54.53 13.13 -25.84
N VAL A 63 -53.99 12.18 -25.09
CA VAL A 63 -54.27 10.75 -25.22
C VAL A 63 -54.62 10.13 -23.87
N GLY A 64 -55.43 9.08 -23.90
CA GLY A 64 -55.96 8.45 -22.69
C GLY A 64 -56.44 7.03 -22.88
N GLY A 65 -57.24 6.57 -21.92
CA GLY A 65 -57.79 5.21 -21.92
C GLY A 65 -58.67 4.90 -23.13
N ASN A 66 -58.76 3.62 -23.47
CA ASN A 66 -59.62 3.08 -24.53
C ASN A 66 -59.39 3.73 -25.92
N GLY A 67 -58.14 4.11 -26.21
CA GLY A 67 -57.74 4.78 -27.45
C GLY A 67 -58.27 6.22 -27.58
N THR A 68 -58.56 6.87 -26.46
CA THR A 68 -59.06 8.25 -26.43
C THR A 68 -58.00 9.20 -26.97
N ILE A 69 -58.35 10.00 -27.97
CA ILE A 69 -57.52 11.06 -28.52
C ILE A 69 -58.38 12.30 -28.72
N TRP A 70 -57.92 13.44 -28.22
CA TRP A 70 -58.56 14.72 -28.48
C TRP A 70 -57.54 15.75 -28.94
N THR A 71 -57.93 16.53 -29.94
CA THR A 71 -57.16 17.68 -30.41
C THR A 71 -57.84 18.96 -29.95
N TYR A 72 -57.04 19.93 -29.53
CA TYR A 72 -57.50 21.27 -29.18
C TYR A 72 -56.88 22.24 -30.17
N GLU A 73 -57.72 22.87 -30.97
CA GLU A 73 -57.33 23.86 -31.97
C GLU A 73 -58.39 24.96 -32.01
N MET A 74 -58.00 26.21 -32.30
CA MET A 74 -58.93 27.34 -32.41
C MET A 74 -59.86 27.53 -31.20
N GLN A 75 -59.39 27.15 -29.99
CA GLN A 75 -60.16 27.19 -28.73
C GLN A 75 -61.33 26.19 -28.64
N GLU A 76 -61.35 25.17 -29.50
CA GLU A 76 -62.35 24.10 -29.46
C GLU A 76 -61.69 22.72 -29.36
N TRP A 77 -62.35 21.81 -28.65
CA TRP A 77 -61.94 20.42 -28.51
C TRP A 77 -62.63 19.56 -29.55
N THR A 78 -61.86 18.79 -30.32
CA THR A 78 -62.39 17.81 -31.26
C THR A 78 -61.97 16.39 -30.88
N ASN A 79 -62.92 15.46 -30.88
CA ASN A 79 -62.66 14.07 -30.53
C ASN A 79 -62.13 13.32 -31.77
N ARG A 80 -60.92 12.78 -31.67
CA ARG A 80 -60.21 12.01 -32.71
C ARG A 80 -59.88 10.59 -32.24
N SER A 81 -60.59 10.11 -31.23
CA SER A 81 -60.34 8.82 -30.60
C SER A 81 -60.40 7.67 -31.61
N VAL A 82 -59.49 6.73 -31.45
CA VAL A 82 -59.41 5.52 -32.26
C VAL A 82 -59.84 4.35 -31.38
N SER A 83 -60.61 3.40 -31.92
CA SER A 83 -60.94 2.20 -31.15
C SER A 83 -59.68 1.37 -30.92
N GLY A 84 -59.31 1.10 -29.67
CA GLY A 84 -58.08 0.36 -29.39
C GLY A 84 -57.80 0.18 -27.91
N TRP A 85 -56.53 0.00 -27.61
CA TRP A 85 -56.00 -0.10 -26.25
C TRP A 85 -55.71 1.27 -25.65
N ASP A 86 -55.43 1.30 -24.35
CA ASP A 86 -55.06 2.53 -23.65
C ASP A 86 -53.78 3.12 -24.24
N LEU A 87 -53.82 4.42 -24.54
CA LEU A 87 -52.66 5.19 -24.98
C LEU A 87 -52.03 5.84 -23.75
N LEU A 88 -50.73 5.65 -23.57
CA LEU A 88 -50.01 6.01 -22.37
C LEU A 88 -49.22 7.30 -22.51
N ASP A 89 -48.69 7.57 -23.70
CA ASP A 89 -47.96 8.80 -23.96
C ASP A 89 -48.03 9.22 -25.44
N VAL A 90 -47.77 10.51 -25.70
CA VAL A 90 -47.78 11.12 -27.03
C VAL A 90 -46.69 12.17 -27.16
N SER A 91 -45.93 12.12 -28.25
CA SER A 91 -44.85 13.06 -28.53
C SER A 91 -44.90 13.54 -29.97
N PHE A 92 -44.80 14.85 -30.16
CA PHE A 92 -44.80 15.52 -31.45
C PHE A 92 -43.44 16.15 -31.72
N LEU A 93 -42.94 15.95 -32.94
CA LEU A 93 -41.70 16.59 -33.41
C LEU A 93 -41.95 18.03 -33.86
N ASP A 94 -43.12 18.26 -34.45
CA ASP A 94 -43.60 19.54 -34.96
C ASP A 94 -45.14 19.56 -34.96
N SER A 95 -45.75 20.55 -35.62
CA SER A 95 -47.20 20.72 -35.64
C SER A 95 -47.95 19.65 -36.44
N GLU A 96 -47.25 18.79 -37.20
CA GLU A 96 -47.85 17.80 -38.09
C GLU A 96 -47.54 16.37 -37.66
N ARG A 97 -46.28 16.09 -37.30
CA ARG A 97 -45.76 14.74 -37.09
C ARG A 97 -45.74 14.35 -35.62
N GLY A 98 -46.54 13.36 -35.26
CA GLY A 98 -46.69 12.86 -33.89
C GLY A 98 -46.72 11.35 -33.80
N ILE A 99 -46.29 10.83 -32.65
CA ILE A 99 -46.36 9.41 -32.30
C ILE A 99 -47.07 9.28 -30.96
N ALA A 100 -48.07 8.39 -30.89
CA ALA A 100 -48.70 7.99 -29.65
C ALA A 100 -48.43 6.50 -29.39
N VAL A 101 -48.18 6.15 -28.14
CA VAL A 101 -47.84 4.78 -27.73
C VAL A 101 -48.76 4.31 -26.62
N GLY A 102 -48.91 3.00 -26.46
CA GLY A 102 -49.84 2.44 -25.49
C GLY A 102 -49.62 0.98 -25.12
N GLU A 103 -50.67 0.36 -24.60
CA GLU A 103 -50.66 -1.07 -24.23
C GLU A 103 -50.59 -2.00 -25.45
N GLN A 104 -50.19 -3.25 -25.21
CA GLN A 104 -50.13 -4.31 -26.24
C GLN A 104 -49.28 -3.89 -27.46
N GLY A 105 -48.15 -3.22 -27.22
CA GLY A 105 -47.24 -2.76 -28.26
C GLY A 105 -47.86 -1.74 -29.22
N THR A 106 -48.93 -1.05 -28.83
CA THR A 106 -49.62 -0.09 -29.70
C THR A 106 -48.71 1.10 -30.00
N ILE A 107 -48.48 1.36 -31.29
CA ILE A 107 -47.81 2.57 -31.79
C ILE A 107 -48.70 3.16 -32.88
N LEU A 108 -49.08 4.43 -32.72
CA LEU A 108 -49.84 5.21 -33.67
C LEU A 108 -48.98 6.35 -34.20
N PHE A 109 -49.09 6.65 -35.49
CA PHE A 109 -48.38 7.74 -36.13
C PHE A 109 -49.35 8.68 -36.83
N SER A 110 -49.13 9.98 -36.65
CA SER A 110 -49.84 11.06 -37.34
C SER A 110 -48.86 11.86 -38.18
N ASP A 111 -49.28 12.28 -39.38
CA ASP A 111 -48.60 13.27 -40.22
C ASP A 111 -49.45 14.53 -40.50
N ASP A 112 -50.56 14.71 -39.79
CA ASP A 112 -51.53 15.79 -40.00
C ASP A 112 -51.94 16.51 -38.70
N GLY A 113 -51.08 16.50 -37.68
CA GLY A 113 -51.30 17.22 -36.41
C GLY A 113 -52.21 16.50 -35.41
N GLY A 114 -52.43 15.21 -35.60
CA GLY A 114 -53.27 14.36 -34.75
C GLY A 114 -54.73 14.28 -35.22
N GLU A 115 -55.01 14.75 -36.44
CA GLU A 115 -56.32 14.66 -37.07
C GLU A 115 -56.64 13.23 -37.51
N SER A 116 -55.62 12.47 -37.93
CA SER A 116 -55.69 11.04 -38.23
C SER A 116 -54.47 10.27 -37.70
N TRP A 117 -54.67 8.98 -37.42
CA TRP A 117 -53.67 8.13 -36.79
C TRP A 117 -53.58 6.76 -37.47
N ASP A 118 -52.40 6.42 -37.95
CA ASP A 118 -52.09 5.14 -38.58
C ASP A 118 -51.39 4.19 -37.60
N TYR A 119 -51.83 2.94 -37.55
CA TYR A 119 -51.19 1.89 -36.75
C TYR A 119 -49.81 1.50 -37.31
N ARG A 120 -48.85 1.30 -36.41
CA ARG A 120 -47.48 0.86 -36.70
C ARG A 120 -47.17 -0.41 -35.92
N ASP A 121 -46.51 -1.34 -36.59
CA ASP A 121 -46.08 -2.59 -35.95
C ASP A 121 -44.89 -2.32 -35.00
N ALA A 122 -45.08 -2.64 -33.72
CA ALA A 122 -43.97 -2.77 -32.78
C ALA A 122 -43.11 -4.01 -33.13
N PRO A 123 -41.84 -4.06 -32.71
CA PRO A 123 -41.01 -5.26 -32.84
C PRO A 123 -41.69 -6.47 -32.17
N SER A 124 -41.39 -7.67 -32.68
CA SER A 124 -41.99 -8.92 -32.16
C SER A 124 -41.83 -9.09 -30.65
N GLU A 125 -40.69 -8.64 -30.12
CA GLU A 125 -40.28 -8.72 -28.73
C GLU A 125 -41.09 -7.78 -27.83
N ALA A 126 -41.59 -6.66 -28.37
CA ALA A 126 -42.37 -5.67 -27.64
C ALA A 126 -43.87 -5.68 -28.01
N SER A 127 -44.30 -6.59 -28.89
CA SER A 127 -45.66 -6.65 -29.44
C SER A 127 -46.76 -6.88 -28.39
N SER A 128 -46.42 -7.43 -27.22
CA SER A 128 -47.33 -7.60 -26.08
C SER A 128 -46.98 -6.74 -24.87
N SER A 129 -45.89 -5.96 -24.95
CA SER A 129 -45.41 -5.15 -23.84
C SER A 129 -46.20 -3.84 -23.73
N ARG A 130 -46.16 -3.21 -22.56
CA ARG A 130 -46.72 -1.88 -22.38
C ARG A 130 -45.65 -0.85 -22.71
N ILE A 131 -45.88 -0.02 -23.72
CA ILE A 131 -44.97 1.07 -24.08
C ILE A 131 -45.35 2.29 -23.24
N THR A 132 -44.50 2.67 -22.30
CA THR A 132 -44.85 3.61 -21.24
C THR A 132 -44.60 5.07 -21.58
N ASP A 133 -43.62 5.34 -22.44
CA ASP A 133 -43.16 6.69 -22.75
C ASP A 133 -42.55 6.73 -24.16
N ILE A 134 -42.70 7.86 -24.86
CA ILE A 134 -42.23 8.06 -26.23
C ILE A 134 -41.56 9.43 -26.40
N GLU A 135 -40.38 9.45 -27.01
CA GLU A 135 -39.68 10.69 -27.34
C GLU A 135 -39.40 10.79 -28.85
N PHE A 136 -40.10 11.72 -29.52
CA PHE A 136 -39.90 12.02 -30.94
C PHE A 136 -38.79 13.07 -31.13
N PHE A 137 -37.57 12.65 -30.83
CA PHE A 137 -36.40 13.53 -30.75
C PHE A 137 -36.06 14.30 -32.05
N SER A 138 -36.18 13.68 -33.23
CA SER A 138 -35.78 14.33 -34.50
C SER A 138 -36.36 13.65 -35.74
N GLU A 139 -36.24 14.30 -36.91
CA GLU A 139 -36.61 13.72 -38.21
C GLU A 139 -35.87 12.42 -38.58
N ILE A 140 -34.85 12.04 -37.82
CA ILE A 140 -34.05 10.84 -38.07
C ILE A 140 -34.18 9.79 -36.97
N ARG A 141 -34.74 10.11 -35.79
CA ARG A 141 -34.83 9.21 -34.65
C ARG A 141 -36.01 9.51 -33.73
N ALA A 142 -36.68 8.44 -33.31
CA ALA A 142 -37.64 8.41 -32.20
C ALA A 142 -37.34 7.18 -31.32
N TYR A 143 -37.61 7.29 -30.03
CA TYR A 143 -37.36 6.21 -29.07
C TYR A 143 -38.55 6.03 -28.15
N ALA A 144 -38.85 4.80 -27.81
CA ALA A 144 -39.90 4.44 -26.87
C ALA A 144 -39.34 3.46 -25.84
N ILE A 145 -39.94 3.42 -24.65
CA ILE A 145 -39.58 2.46 -23.60
C ILE A 145 -40.74 1.56 -23.22
N THR A 146 -40.41 0.34 -22.80
CA THR A 146 -41.38 -0.60 -22.24
C THR A 146 -41.26 -0.68 -20.72
N ASP A 147 -42.34 -1.08 -20.07
CA ASP A 147 -42.41 -1.30 -18.62
C ASP A 147 -41.51 -2.44 -18.10
N GLU A 148 -41.02 -3.31 -19.00
CA GLU A 148 -40.05 -4.37 -18.72
C GLU A 148 -38.59 -3.92 -18.94
N GLY A 149 -38.37 -2.66 -19.31
CA GLY A 149 -37.04 -2.08 -19.51
C GLY A 149 -36.44 -2.33 -20.90
N GLY A 150 -37.29 -2.61 -21.89
CA GLY A 150 -36.90 -2.59 -23.29
C GLY A 150 -36.86 -1.16 -23.82
N VAL A 151 -35.84 -0.83 -24.62
CA VAL A 151 -35.82 0.41 -25.40
C VAL A 151 -36.03 0.06 -26.87
N ILE A 152 -37.01 0.69 -27.49
CA ILE A 152 -37.32 0.52 -28.92
C ILE A 152 -36.93 1.80 -29.64
N LYS A 153 -36.32 1.65 -30.81
CA LYS A 153 -35.80 2.75 -31.61
C LYS A 153 -36.38 2.69 -33.01
N SER A 154 -36.90 3.82 -33.46
CA SER A 154 -37.17 4.08 -34.87
C SER A 154 -36.08 4.98 -35.43
N SER A 155 -35.47 4.57 -36.54
CA SER A 155 -34.47 5.36 -37.25
C SER A 155 -34.85 5.48 -38.72
N ARG A 156 -34.57 6.64 -39.31
CA ARG A 156 -34.75 6.84 -40.75
C ARG A 156 -33.84 5.89 -41.53
N GLU A 157 -34.44 4.94 -42.24
CA GLU A 157 -33.75 4.15 -43.24
C GLU A 157 -33.92 4.81 -44.62
N ILE A 158 -33.08 4.45 -45.59
CA ILE A 158 -32.89 5.16 -46.88
C ILE A 158 -34.20 5.65 -47.52
N ASN A 159 -35.29 4.87 -47.44
CA ASN A 159 -36.61 5.21 -47.99
C ASN A 159 -37.77 5.13 -46.97
N THR A 160 -37.50 5.03 -45.67
CA THR A 160 -38.52 4.83 -44.63
C THR A 160 -38.44 5.96 -43.61
N ALA A 161 -39.54 6.69 -43.41
CA ALA A 161 -39.61 7.77 -42.42
C ALA A 161 -39.52 7.22 -40.99
N VAL A 162 -39.11 8.07 -40.05
CA VAL A 162 -39.14 7.76 -38.62
C VAL A 162 -40.59 7.49 -38.20
N GLY A 163 -40.79 6.51 -37.32
CA GLY A 163 -42.11 6.06 -36.87
C GLY A 163 -42.69 4.90 -37.68
N PHE A 164 -42.16 4.59 -38.87
CA PHE A 164 -42.65 3.48 -39.69
C PHE A 164 -42.06 2.12 -39.32
N LEU A 165 -40.77 2.06 -39.03
CA LEU A 165 -40.07 0.84 -38.63
C LEU A 165 -39.47 1.01 -37.25
N TRP A 166 -39.69 0.03 -36.39
CA TRP A 166 -39.21 0.00 -35.01
C TRP A 166 -38.37 -1.25 -34.80
N ASN A 167 -37.24 -1.08 -34.13
CA ASN A 167 -36.32 -2.16 -33.78
C ASN A 167 -35.97 -2.09 -32.29
N MET A 168 -35.77 -3.24 -31.65
CA MET A 168 -35.23 -3.29 -30.30
C MET A 168 -33.79 -2.75 -30.26
N GLN A 169 -33.50 -1.92 -29.27
CA GLN A 169 -32.13 -1.51 -28.94
C GLN A 169 -31.55 -2.52 -27.94
N TYR A 170 -30.53 -3.25 -28.38
CA TYR A 170 -29.83 -4.24 -27.56
C TYR A 170 -28.70 -3.58 -26.77
N PHE A 171 -28.52 -4.01 -25.52
CA PHE A 171 -27.49 -3.51 -24.61
C PHE A 171 -26.37 -4.54 -24.43
N GLU A 172 -25.13 -4.06 -24.37
CA GLU A 172 -23.98 -4.89 -23.98
C GLU A 172 -24.00 -5.07 -22.45
N SER A 173 -24.70 -6.09 -21.95
CA SER A 173 -24.70 -6.48 -20.53
C SER A 173 -24.27 -7.94 -20.34
N GLU A 174 -23.55 -8.23 -19.25
CA GLU A 174 -23.24 -9.62 -18.83
C GLU A 174 -24.49 -10.30 -18.25
N GLY A 175 -25.47 -10.66 -19.08
CA GLY A 175 -26.54 -11.57 -18.64
C GLY A 175 -27.87 -11.50 -19.39
N ASN A 176 -28.21 -10.39 -20.05
CA ASN A 176 -29.40 -10.29 -20.90
C ASN A 176 -29.23 -9.10 -21.87
N SER A 177 -29.21 -9.35 -23.18
CA SER A 177 -28.94 -8.33 -24.19
C SER A 177 -30.16 -7.51 -24.60
N ASP A 178 -31.37 -7.95 -24.25
CA ASP A 178 -32.60 -7.53 -24.93
C ASP A 178 -33.44 -6.54 -24.09
N ASN A 179 -33.19 -6.49 -22.78
CA ASN A 179 -33.85 -5.57 -21.85
C ASN A 179 -32.92 -5.20 -20.69
N LEU A 180 -33.21 -4.09 -20.02
CA LEU A 180 -32.52 -3.67 -18.80
C LEU A 180 -33.02 -4.42 -17.55
N GLY A 181 -34.18 -5.08 -17.64
CA GLY A 181 -34.78 -5.85 -16.54
C GLY A 181 -35.35 -4.98 -15.41
N GLU A 182 -35.62 -3.72 -15.70
CA GLU A 182 -35.99 -2.68 -14.73
C GLU A 182 -37.28 -2.00 -15.19
N ASN A 183 -38.14 -1.59 -14.25
CA ASN A 183 -39.41 -0.94 -14.59
C ASN A 183 -39.18 0.54 -14.88
N LEU A 184 -39.01 0.86 -16.16
CA LEU A 184 -38.78 2.23 -16.62
C LEU A 184 -40.08 3.03 -16.61
N THR A 185 -39.93 4.33 -16.34
CA THR A 185 -41.04 5.29 -16.24
C THR A 185 -40.93 6.38 -17.29
N SER A 186 -39.74 6.91 -17.55
CA SER A 186 -39.50 7.88 -18.61
C SER A 186 -38.14 7.75 -19.28
N ILE A 187 -38.04 8.23 -20.52
CA ILE A 187 -36.82 8.36 -21.30
C ILE A 187 -36.64 9.80 -21.76
N GLU A 188 -35.43 10.34 -21.59
CA GLU A 188 -35.10 11.69 -22.02
C GLU A 188 -33.87 11.69 -22.91
N ILE A 189 -33.94 12.34 -24.08
CA ILE A 189 -32.88 12.29 -25.09
C ILE A 189 -32.17 13.64 -25.16
N ALA A 190 -31.06 13.74 -24.43
CA ALA A 190 -30.22 14.94 -24.45
C ALA A 190 -29.49 15.13 -25.80
N THR A 191 -29.01 14.03 -26.41
CA THR A 191 -28.33 14.05 -27.72
C THR A 191 -28.46 12.69 -28.43
N THR A 192 -28.04 12.60 -29.71
CA THR A 192 -28.02 11.34 -30.47
C THR A 192 -27.21 10.21 -29.83
N ASN A 193 -26.29 10.52 -28.92
CA ASN A 193 -25.49 9.53 -28.20
C ASN A 193 -25.80 9.48 -26.70
N LYS A 194 -26.59 10.43 -26.18
CA LYS A 194 -26.84 10.54 -24.74
C LYS A 194 -28.33 10.57 -24.48
N PHE A 195 -28.81 9.55 -23.79
CA PHE A 195 -30.15 9.54 -23.23
C PHE A 195 -30.10 9.09 -21.77
N LEU A 196 -31.07 9.56 -21.02
CA LEU A 196 -31.29 9.29 -19.61
C LEU A 196 -32.57 8.47 -19.46
N LEU A 197 -32.60 7.58 -18.47
CA LEU A 197 -33.75 6.74 -18.18
C LEU A 197 -34.08 6.84 -16.69
N SER A 198 -35.36 6.98 -16.38
CA SER A 198 -35.90 6.86 -15.03
C SER A 198 -36.68 5.58 -14.83
N GLY A 199 -36.78 5.14 -13.59
CA GLY A 199 -37.62 4.03 -13.20
C GLY A 199 -37.95 3.98 -11.73
N LYS A 200 -38.62 2.89 -11.34
CA LYS A 200 -38.99 2.61 -9.95
C LYS A 200 -37.77 2.27 -9.08
N GLU A 201 -37.96 2.28 -7.77
CA GLU A 201 -36.92 1.86 -6.79
C GLU A 201 -35.57 2.57 -6.94
N GLY A 202 -35.59 3.88 -7.18
CA GLY A 202 -34.39 4.70 -7.30
C GLY A 202 -33.57 4.40 -8.57
N TYR A 203 -34.22 3.92 -9.63
CA TYR A 203 -33.54 3.66 -10.88
C TYR A 203 -33.36 4.97 -11.67
N LEU A 204 -32.11 5.40 -11.79
CA LEU A 204 -31.66 6.42 -12.74
C LEU A 204 -30.46 5.88 -13.49
N SER A 205 -30.50 5.94 -14.81
CA SER A 205 -29.40 5.47 -15.65
C SER A 205 -29.19 6.37 -16.85
N MET A 206 -28.02 6.22 -17.47
CA MET A 206 -27.63 7.02 -18.63
C MET A 206 -26.80 6.17 -19.59
N SER A 207 -27.02 6.40 -20.89
CA SER A 207 -26.13 5.97 -21.96
C SER A 207 -25.33 7.13 -22.52
N LYS A 208 -24.07 6.89 -22.93
CA LYS A 208 -23.20 7.87 -23.60
C LYS A 208 -22.86 7.52 -25.05
N ASP A 209 -23.36 6.39 -25.54
CA ASP A 209 -23.04 5.82 -26.85
C ASP A 209 -24.27 5.54 -27.73
N GLY A 210 -25.40 6.18 -27.42
CA GLY A 210 -26.64 6.05 -28.18
C GLY A 210 -27.40 4.77 -27.89
N GLY A 211 -27.11 4.13 -26.75
CA GLY A 211 -27.89 3.03 -26.18
C GLY A 211 -27.28 1.67 -26.31
N ASN A 212 -25.98 1.56 -26.58
CA ASN A 212 -25.30 0.26 -26.56
C ASN A 212 -24.90 -0.09 -25.12
N ILE A 213 -24.46 0.89 -24.34
CA ILE A 213 -24.13 0.73 -22.92
C ILE A 213 -24.98 1.70 -22.10
N VAL A 214 -25.70 1.16 -21.12
CA VAL A 214 -26.47 1.91 -20.13
C VAL A 214 -25.84 1.70 -18.76
N THR A 215 -25.56 2.80 -18.07
CA THR A 215 -24.91 2.80 -16.76
C THR A 215 -25.82 3.44 -15.71
N ARG A 216 -26.07 2.73 -14.61
CA ARG A 216 -26.80 3.27 -13.46
C ARG A 216 -25.97 4.38 -12.79
N GLN A 217 -26.62 5.49 -12.48
CA GLN A 217 -25.98 6.63 -11.81
C GLN A 217 -26.15 6.54 -10.29
N THR A 218 -25.22 7.16 -9.55
CA THR A 218 -25.27 7.19 -8.09
C THR A 218 -26.25 8.27 -7.64
N ILE A 219 -27.30 7.88 -6.90
CA ILE A 219 -28.29 8.82 -6.39
C ILE A 219 -27.99 9.22 -4.94
N PRO A 220 -28.11 10.51 -4.55
CA PRO A 220 -27.91 10.98 -3.18
C PRO A 220 -29.13 10.73 -2.27
N LEU A 221 -30.11 9.95 -2.72
CA LEU A 221 -31.38 9.68 -2.05
C LEU A 221 -31.51 8.19 -1.68
N HIS A 222 -32.36 7.88 -0.70
CA HIS A 222 -32.65 6.50 -0.33
C HIS A 222 -33.33 5.74 -1.48
N ASN A 223 -32.94 4.47 -1.69
CA ASN A 223 -33.34 3.62 -2.82
C ASN A 223 -34.86 3.29 -2.91
N SER A 224 -35.71 3.91 -2.08
CA SER A 224 -37.16 3.72 -2.07
C SER A 224 -37.91 4.78 -2.90
N THR A 225 -37.23 5.80 -3.43
CA THR A 225 -37.87 6.84 -4.25
C THR A 225 -38.03 6.36 -5.69
N SER A 226 -39.25 6.26 -6.19
CA SER A 226 -39.48 6.04 -7.64
C SER A 226 -39.37 7.38 -8.36
N PHE A 227 -38.52 7.45 -9.37
CA PHE A 227 -38.46 8.59 -10.27
C PHE A 227 -39.58 8.42 -11.30
N ASN A 228 -40.31 9.50 -11.57
CA ASN A 228 -41.44 9.47 -12.48
C ASN A 228 -41.04 10.07 -13.83
N ASP A 229 -40.21 11.12 -13.81
CA ASP A 229 -39.84 11.83 -15.03
C ASP A 229 -38.44 12.48 -14.94
N ILE A 230 -37.81 12.74 -16.10
CA ILE A 230 -36.53 13.42 -16.28
C ILE A 230 -36.68 14.39 -17.45
N THR A 231 -36.23 15.63 -17.25
CA THR A 231 -36.15 16.60 -18.33
C THR A 231 -34.80 17.31 -18.35
N MET A 232 -34.25 17.50 -19.54
CA MET A 232 -33.01 18.22 -19.77
C MET A 232 -33.33 19.62 -20.31
N MET A 233 -32.88 20.66 -19.59
CA MET A 233 -33.03 22.05 -20.02
C MET A 233 -32.02 22.40 -21.13
N ASP A 234 -30.84 21.79 -21.08
CA ASP A 234 -29.81 21.86 -22.11
C ASP A 234 -28.93 20.59 -22.08
N SER A 235 -27.84 20.54 -22.84
CA SER A 235 -26.96 19.36 -22.87
C SER A 235 -26.34 19.00 -21.51
N PHE A 236 -26.39 19.86 -20.49
CA PHE A 236 -25.75 19.73 -19.18
C PHE A 236 -26.72 19.87 -18.00
N ASN A 237 -27.67 20.79 -18.07
CA ASN A 237 -28.57 21.09 -16.97
C ASN A 237 -29.87 20.32 -17.12
N GLY A 238 -30.31 19.64 -16.07
CA GLY A 238 -31.55 18.86 -16.09
C GLY A 238 -32.12 18.62 -14.69
N VAL A 239 -33.36 18.14 -14.66
CA VAL A 239 -34.11 17.84 -13.43
C VAL A 239 -34.73 16.45 -13.54
N ALA A 240 -34.56 15.65 -12.50
CA ALA A 240 -35.30 14.40 -12.32
C ALA A 240 -36.28 14.57 -11.15
N VAL A 241 -37.53 14.19 -11.37
CA VAL A 241 -38.62 14.33 -10.39
C VAL A 241 -39.03 12.94 -9.90
N GLY A 242 -39.09 12.79 -8.58
CA GLY A 242 -39.48 11.54 -7.93
C GLY A 242 -40.58 11.71 -6.91
N SER A 243 -41.08 10.56 -6.45
CA SER A 243 -42.16 10.48 -5.47
C SER A 243 -41.83 11.21 -4.16
N ASN A 244 -42.88 11.62 -3.42
CA ASN A 244 -42.79 12.34 -2.14
C ASN A 244 -42.07 13.70 -2.21
N GLY A 245 -42.16 14.40 -3.35
CA GLY A 245 -41.53 15.71 -3.55
C GLY A 245 -40.02 15.66 -3.69
N SER A 246 -39.48 14.51 -4.08
CA SER A 246 -38.04 14.35 -4.33
C SER A 246 -37.68 15.01 -5.67
N LEU A 247 -36.66 15.87 -5.68
CA LEU A 247 -36.20 16.55 -6.88
C LEU A 247 -34.67 16.49 -6.91
N LEU A 248 -34.11 16.03 -8.03
CA LEU A 248 -32.68 16.02 -8.28
C LEU A 248 -32.37 16.99 -9.42
N LEU A 249 -31.42 17.89 -9.17
CA LEU A 249 -30.87 18.76 -10.20
C LEU A 249 -29.51 18.24 -10.62
N THR A 250 -29.23 18.32 -11.91
CA THR A 250 -27.90 18.07 -12.45
C THR A 250 -27.42 19.28 -13.24
N GLU A 251 -26.13 19.58 -13.14
CA GLU A 251 -25.41 20.54 -13.97
C GLU A 251 -24.42 19.83 -14.92
N ARG A 252 -24.48 18.49 -14.98
CA ARG A 252 -23.52 17.62 -15.69
C ARG A 252 -24.21 16.48 -16.46
N SER A 253 -25.44 16.69 -16.91
CA SER A 253 -26.27 15.72 -17.64
C SER A 253 -26.48 14.40 -16.90
N GLY A 254 -26.51 14.45 -15.57
CA GLY A 254 -26.61 13.26 -14.72
C GLY A 254 -25.31 12.45 -14.64
N GLU A 255 -24.17 12.98 -15.09
CA GLU A 255 -22.88 12.30 -14.94
C GLU A 255 -22.38 12.34 -13.49
N ASP A 256 -22.17 11.15 -12.91
CA ASP A 256 -21.39 11.00 -11.69
C ASP A 256 -20.00 11.63 -11.85
N GLU A 257 -19.49 12.27 -10.78
CA GLU A 257 -18.08 12.66 -10.73
C GLU A 257 -17.23 11.39 -10.84
N GLN A 258 -16.57 11.22 -11.97
CA GLN A 258 -15.51 10.22 -12.08
C GLN A 258 -14.47 10.54 -11.01
N ILE A 259 -14.41 9.70 -9.99
CA ILE A 259 -13.24 9.58 -9.11
C ILE A 259 -12.13 8.92 -9.95
N GLY A 260 -11.66 9.63 -10.97
CA GLY A 260 -10.48 9.26 -11.73
C GLY A 260 -9.27 9.46 -10.83
N PHE A 261 -8.28 8.57 -10.93
CA PHE A 261 -6.98 8.79 -10.32
C PHE A 261 -6.40 10.10 -10.86
N GLU A 262 -6.46 11.17 -10.07
CA GLU A 262 -5.63 12.34 -10.32
C GLU A 262 -4.19 11.87 -10.18
N VAL A 263 -3.44 11.83 -11.28
CA VAL A 263 -2.01 11.52 -11.25
C VAL A 263 -1.36 12.67 -10.51
N MET A 264 -1.06 12.46 -9.23
CA MET A 264 -0.43 13.44 -8.36
C MET A 264 0.84 13.98 -9.05
N ASP A 265 0.85 15.28 -9.36
CA ASP A 265 2.02 15.91 -9.94
C ASP A 265 3.09 16.11 -8.85
N PHE A 266 4.07 15.21 -8.85
CA PHE A 266 5.22 15.27 -7.94
C PHE A 266 6.24 16.36 -8.31
N SER A 267 6.04 17.08 -9.42
CA SER A 267 6.86 18.27 -9.71
C SER A 267 6.59 19.38 -8.68
N GLU A 268 5.38 19.43 -8.13
CA GLU A 268 5.02 20.31 -7.03
C GLU A 268 5.51 19.75 -5.70
N PHE A 269 6.30 20.55 -4.98
CA PHE A 269 6.90 20.14 -3.71
C PHE A 269 5.85 19.77 -2.65
N GLY A 270 4.70 20.45 -2.62
CA GLY A 270 3.62 20.17 -1.66
C GLY A 270 3.10 18.73 -1.80
N ASN A 271 2.70 18.36 -3.02
CA ASN A 271 2.22 17.01 -3.35
C ASN A 271 3.29 15.94 -3.08
N PHE A 272 4.54 16.23 -3.44
CA PHE A 272 5.66 15.35 -3.11
C PHE A 272 5.82 15.12 -1.60
N VAL A 273 5.75 16.18 -0.79
CA VAL A 273 5.86 16.09 0.67
C VAL A 273 4.68 15.32 1.24
N ASP A 274 3.46 15.58 0.78
CA ASP A 274 2.27 14.88 1.29
C ASP A 274 2.32 13.38 1.05
N TYR A 275 2.82 12.96 -0.11
CA TYR A 275 3.06 11.55 -0.40
C TYR A 275 4.23 10.96 0.40
N SER A 276 5.36 11.68 0.48
CA SER A 276 6.61 11.13 1.02
C SER A 276 6.74 11.19 2.55
N LYS A 277 6.05 12.12 3.22
CA LYS A 277 6.26 12.41 4.66
C LYS A 277 6.12 11.18 5.56
N GLY A 278 5.06 10.39 5.37
CA GLY A 278 4.81 9.19 6.18
C GLY A 278 5.93 8.17 6.00
N MET A 279 6.27 7.88 4.74
CA MET A 279 7.34 6.94 4.41
C MET A 279 8.71 7.38 4.95
N LEU A 280 9.02 8.67 4.93
CA LEU A 280 10.28 9.20 5.45
C LEU A 280 10.32 9.16 6.99
N ILE A 281 9.21 9.46 7.67
CA ILE A 281 9.10 9.35 9.13
C ILE A 281 9.27 7.89 9.56
N ASP A 282 8.59 6.95 8.88
CA ASP A 282 8.76 5.51 9.14
C ASP A 282 10.21 5.07 8.94
N GLY A 283 10.84 5.55 7.85
CA GLY A 283 12.25 5.30 7.57
C GLY A 283 13.17 5.82 8.66
N LEU A 284 12.88 7.01 9.19
CA LEU A 284 13.64 7.62 10.28
C LEU A 284 13.53 6.78 11.56
N PHE A 285 12.33 6.35 11.96
CA PHE A 285 12.16 5.48 13.12
C PHE A 285 12.87 4.14 12.92
N ALA A 286 12.75 3.54 11.75
CA ALA A 286 13.46 2.30 11.40
C ALA A 286 14.99 2.45 11.51
N THR A 287 15.54 3.58 11.04
CA THR A 287 16.96 3.92 11.18
C THR A 287 17.37 4.10 12.64
N VAL A 288 16.59 4.85 13.43
CA VAL A 288 16.89 5.08 14.85
C VAL A 288 16.90 3.77 15.63
N ASN A 289 15.95 2.87 15.37
CA ASN A 289 15.88 1.57 16.05
C ASN A 289 17.15 0.74 15.82
N ILE A 290 17.55 0.51 14.56
CA ILE A 290 18.75 -0.31 14.29
C ILE A 290 20.03 0.32 14.84
N VAL A 291 20.12 1.66 14.84
CA VAL A 291 21.26 2.39 15.39
C VAL A 291 21.31 2.24 16.91
N MET A 292 20.19 2.46 17.60
CA MET A 292 20.15 2.48 19.07
C MET A 292 20.51 1.11 19.65
N PHE A 293 19.93 0.04 19.10
CA PHE A 293 20.28 -1.33 19.47
C PHE A 293 21.68 -1.74 19.00
N GLY A 294 22.12 -1.27 17.82
CA GLY A 294 23.48 -1.48 17.32
C GLY A 294 24.55 -0.84 18.23
N ILE A 295 24.31 0.38 18.72
CA ILE A 295 25.19 1.06 19.70
C ILE A 295 25.26 0.26 20.99
N PHE A 296 24.12 -0.18 21.52
CA PHE A 296 24.08 -0.96 22.76
C PHE A 296 24.84 -2.28 22.64
N LEU A 297 24.58 -3.05 21.56
CA LEU A 297 25.26 -4.30 21.27
C LEU A 297 26.76 -4.09 21.06
N GLY A 298 27.14 -3.09 20.25
CA GLY A 298 28.53 -2.76 19.98
C GLY A 298 29.28 -2.33 21.25
N PHE A 299 28.67 -1.52 22.11
CA PHE A 299 29.28 -1.12 23.37
C PHE A 299 29.48 -2.31 24.31
N PHE A 300 28.44 -3.16 24.47
CA PHE A 300 28.51 -4.35 25.30
C PHE A 300 29.62 -5.31 24.84
N LEU A 301 29.69 -5.58 23.53
CA LEU A 301 30.74 -6.40 22.94
C LEU A 301 32.11 -5.74 23.07
N GLY A 302 32.21 -4.44 22.79
CA GLY A 302 33.46 -3.69 22.86
C GLY A 302 34.08 -3.71 24.26
N VAL A 303 33.29 -3.48 25.31
CA VAL A 303 33.74 -3.57 26.70
C VAL A 303 34.19 -5.00 27.03
N SER A 304 33.37 -5.99 26.71
CA SER A 304 33.65 -7.40 27.00
C SER A 304 34.93 -7.89 26.32
N LEU A 305 35.09 -7.59 25.03
CA LEU A 305 36.26 -7.97 24.24
C LEU A 305 37.51 -7.21 24.67
N SER A 306 37.40 -5.96 25.08
CA SER A 306 38.53 -5.19 25.60
C SER A 306 39.08 -5.80 26.91
N MET A 307 38.18 -6.26 27.79
CA MET A 307 38.57 -7.00 29.00
C MET A 307 39.23 -8.34 28.64
N MET A 308 38.71 -9.06 27.63
CA MET A 308 39.35 -10.28 27.14
C MET A 308 40.76 -10.05 26.59
N LYS A 309 40.97 -8.95 25.85
CA LYS A 309 42.29 -8.57 25.31
C LYS A 309 43.29 -8.16 26.38
N THR A 310 42.84 -7.50 27.44
CA THR A 310 43.71 -7.05 28.54
C THR A 310 43.99 -8.15 29.57
N SER A 311 43.32 -9.31 29.48
CA SER A 311 43.55 -10.44 30.38
C SER A 311 45.01 -10.94 30.33
N PRO A 312 45.70 -11.02 31.49
CA PRO A 312 47.09 -11.47 31.53
C PRO A 312 47.24 -13.00 31.44
N THR A 313 46.16 -13.77 31.61
CA THR A 313 46.22 -15.22 31.83
C THR A 313 46.67 -15.99 30.60
N THR A 314 47.79 -16.71 30.72
CA THR A 314 48.33 -17.59 29.67
C THR A 314 47.88 -19.04 29.84
N LEU A 315 47.92 -19.84 28.77
CA LEU A 315 47.68 -21.28 28.86
C LEU A 315 48.61 -21.97 29.86
N LYS A 316 49.87 -21.51 29.95
CA LYS A 316 50.84 -21.94 30.97
C LYS A 316 50.31 -21.70 32.39
N GLU A 317 49.85 -20.51 32.71
CA GLU A 317 49.34 -20.18 34.05
C GLU A 317 48.08 -20.98 34.41
N ILE A 318 47.18 -21.19 33.44
CA ILE A 318 45.96 -22.00 33.61
C ILE A 318 46.35 -23.45 33.95
N SER A 319 47.30 -24.00 33.18
CA SER A 319 47.77 -25.38 33.34
C SER A 319 48.56 -25.58 34.64
N GLN A 320 49.36 -24.61 35.06
CA GLN A 320 50.16 -24.69 36.29
C GLN A 320 49.32 -24.66 37.58
N LYS A 321 48.12 -24.06 37.56
CA LYS A 321 47.21 -24.02 38.73
C LYS A 321 46.49 -25.34 38.97
N ARG A 322 46.53 -26.29 38.04
CA ARG A 322 45.85 -27.59 38.11
C ARG A 322 46.87 -28.73 38.11
N SER A 323 46.48 -29.90 38.61
CA SER A 323 47.35 -31.09 38.54
C SER A 323 47.52 -31.53 37.09
N LEU A 324 48.71 -32.05 36.76
CA LEU A 324 49.06 -32.49 35.40
C LEU A 324 48.06 -33.54 34.87
N THR A 325 47.58 -34.42 35.73
CA THR A 325 46.57 -35.44 35.39
C THR A 325 45.26 -34.80 34.93
N VAL A 326 44.78 -33.75 35.61
CA VAL A 326 43.54 -33.05 35.24
C VAL A 326 43.69 -32.37 33.88
N VAL A 327 44.85 -31.75 33.61
CA VAL A 327 45.12 -31.10 32.33
C VAL A 327 45.13 -32.13 31.19
N ARG A 328 45.80 -33.27 31.36
CA ARG A 328 45.83 -34.33 30.34
C ARG A 328 44.46 -34.96 30.09
N VAL A 329 43.70 -35.24 31.15
CA VAL A 329 42.33 -35.78 31.01
C VAL A 329 41.43 -34.79 30.25
N ALA A 330 41.49 -33.50 30.60
CA ALA A 330 40.78 -32.47 29.86
C ALA A 330 41.23 -32.41 28.39
N GLY A 331 42.54 -32.55 28.12
CA GLY A 331 43.08 -32.63 26.77
C GLY A 331 42.51 -33.79 25.97
N ILE A 332 42.48 -34.99 26.54
CA ILE A 332 41.87 -36.18 25.90
C ILE A 332 40.39 -35.94 25.61
N ILE A 333 39.64 -35.37 26.55
CA ILE A 333 38.22 -35.03 26.35
C ILE A 333 38.06 -34.06 25.18
N PHE A 334 38.84 -32.98 25.13
CA PHE A 334 38.79 -32.01 24.03
C PHE A 334 39.19 -32.63 22.68
N THR A 335 40.18 -33.52 22.66
CA THR A 335 40.54 -34.25 21.44
C THR A 335 39.40 -35.15 20.98
N VAL A 336 38.76 -35.91 21.88
CA VAL A 336 37.61 -36.77 21.54
C VAL A 336 36.44 -35.95 21.00
N ILE A 337 36.09 -34.84 21.66
CA ILE A 337 35.04 -33.92 21.21
C ILE A 337 35.41 -33.31 19.84
N GLY A 338 36.63 -32.82 19.68
CA GLY A 338 37.12 -32.24 18.42
C GLY A 338 37.07 -33.23 17.25
N VAL A 339 37.52 -34.48 17.48
CA VAL A 339 37.41 -35.55 16.47
C VAL A 339 35.96 -35.88 16.17
N SER A 340 35.08 -35.92 17.18
CA SER A 340 33.65 -36.19 16.99
C SER A 340 32.99 -35.13 16.11
N LEU A 341 33.26 -33.84 16.36
CA LEU A 341 32.74 -32.72 15.56
C LEU A 341 33.24 -32.80 14.11
N LEU A 342 34.54 -33.06 13.91
CA LEU A 342 35.09 -33.20 12.57
C LEU A 342 34.55 -34.42 11.82
N ARG A 343 34.34 -35.54 12.53
CA ARG A 343 33.78 -36.76 11.93
C ARG A 343 32.35 -36.58 11.46
N HIS A 344 31.56 -35.74 12.14
CA HIS A 344 30.21 -35.38 11.71
C HIS A 344 30.22 -34.68 10.33
N LEU A 345 31.26 -33.90 10.03
CA LEU A 345 31.40 -33.14 8.78
C LEU A 345 31.90 -33.97 7.59
N VAL A 346 32.66 -35.04 7.84
CA VAL A 346 33.26 -35.88 6.77
C VAL A 346 32.24 -36.38 5.72
N PRO A 347 31.11 -37.02 6.10
CA PRO A 347 30.14 -37.49 5.10
C PRO A 347 29.47 -36.33 4.35
N ILE A 348 29.21 -35.21 5.02
CA ILE A 348 28.61 -34.01 4.41
C ILE A 348 29.53 -33.45 3.33
N ILE A 349 30.81 -33.26 3.64
CA ILE A 349 31.81 -32.73 2.71
C ILE A 349 32.03 -33.67 1.52
N ARG A 350 32.04 -34.99 1.77
CA ARG A 350 32.23 -36.00 0.71
C ARG A 350 31.08 -36.02 -0.29
N ASN A 351 29.87 -35.69 0.15
CA ASN A 351 28.67 -35.66 -0.69
C ASN A 351 28.56 -34.39 -1.56
N LEU A 352 29.44 -33.39 -1.37
CA LEU A 352 29.44 -32.15 -2.17
C LEU A 352 30.05 -32.31 -3.57
N GLY A 353 30.69 -33.45 -3.88
CA GLY A 353 31.26 -33.70 -5.21
C GLY A 353 32.38 -32.74 -5.63
N LEU A 354 33.15 -32.22 -4.67
CA LEU A 354 34.25 -31.28 -4.92
C LEU A 354 35.53 -32.04 -5.32
N ASP A 355 36.24 -31.58 -6.34
CA ASP A 355 37.38 -32.30 -6.94
C ASP A 355 38.75 -31.61 -6.75
N GLY A 356 38.83 -30.49 -6.01
CA GLY A 356 40.07 -29.72 -5.90
C GLY A 356 40.11 -28.66 -4.78
N TRP A 357 40.57 -27.46 -5.08
CA TRP A 357 40.76 -26.37 -4.11
C TRP A 357 39.43 -25.82 -3.56
N GLU A 358 38.31 -26.20 -4.16
CA GLU A 358 36.94 -25.82 -3.77
C GLU A 358 36.57 -26.32 -2.36
N TYR A 359 37.29 -27.31 -1.81
CA TYR A 359 37.16 -27.75 -0.42
C TYR A 359 37.36 -26.62 0.60
N ILE A 360 38.01 -25.51 0.22
CA ILE A 360 38.15 -24.32 1.06
C ILE A 360 36.78 -23.64 1.31
N TYR A 361 35.83 -23.73 0.37
CA TYR A 361 34.47 -23.20 0.50
C TYR A 361 33.43 -24.22 0.96
N ALA A 362 33.80 -25.51 1.03
CA ALA A 362 32.96 -26.56 1.58
C ALA A 362 32.28 -26.21 2.92
N PRO A 363 32.90 -25.43 3.83
CA PRO A 363 32.24 -25.04 5.09
C PRO A 363 31.11 -24.00 4.94
N ILE A 364 31.03 -23.32 3.79
CA ILE A 364 30.10 -22.20 3.52
C ILE A 364 28.99 -22.63 2.55
N GLY A 365 29.22 -23.67 1.72
CA GLY A 365 28.33 -24.11 0.64
C GLY A 365 27.45 -25.34 0.93
N ILE A 366 27.21 -25.70 2.18
CA ILE A 366 26.46 -26.93 2.53
C ILE A 366 24.97 -26.73 2.26
N ILE A 367 24.51 -27.13 1.09
CA ILE A 367 23.09 -27.21 0.74
C ILE A 367 22.64 -28.65 1.03
N ASN A 368 21.62 -28.79 1.88
CA ASN A 368 20.98 -30.08 2.13
C ASN A 368 20.35 -30.58 0.82
N PRO A 369 20.42 -31.89 0.46
CA PRO A 369 19.84 -32.41 -0.78
C PRO A 369 18.31 -32.24 -0.90
N ASP A 370 17.61 -31.90 0.17
CA ASP A 370 16.15 -31.80 0.22
C ASP A 370 15.59 -30.42 -0.15
N GLY A 371 16.42 -29.43 -0.49
CA GLY A 371 15.96 -28.14 -1.04
C GLY A 371 15.14 -27.25 -0.09
N ILE A 372 14.98 -27.64 1.18
CA ILE A 372 14.28 -26.86 2.20
C ILE A 372 15.32 -26.09 3.04
N THR A 373 15.30 -24.77 2.85
CA THR A 373 15.76 -23.66 3.70
C THR A 373 16.72 -23.93 4.89
N GLY A 374 17.87 -23.24 4.88
CA GLY A 374 18.31 -22.38 5.99
C GLY A 374 18.96 -22.98 7.24
N ASP A 375 18.52 -24.13 7.75
CA ASP A 375 18.69 -24.40 9.19
C ASP A 375 20.08 -24.87 9.66
N LEU A 376 21.00 -25.31 8.79
CA LEU A 376 22.25 -25.97 9.24
C LEU A 376 23.57 -25.52 8.59
N GLN A 377 23.60 -24.44 7.80
CA GLN A 377 24.84 -23.99 7.13
C GLN A 377 25.88 -23.45 8.12
N PHE A 378 25.45 -22.60 9.04
CA PHE A 378 26.33 -22.00 10.04
C PHE A 378 26.80 -23.01 11.10
N GLU A 379 25.95 -23.96 11.49
CA GLU A 379 26.31 -24.98 12.48
C GLU A 379 27.51 -25.81 12.03
N ASN A 380 27.52 -26.22 10.77
CA ASN A 380 28.61 -27.00 10.20
C ASN A 380 29.93 -26.22 10.11
N PHE A 381 29.87 -24.95 9.73
CA PHE A 381 31.02 -24.04 9.77
C PHE A 381 31.58 -23.89 11.19
N LEU A 382 30.68 -23.71 12.17
CA LEU A 382 31.04 -23.56 13.57
C LEU A 382 31.63 -24.85 14.13
N PHE A 383 31.07 -26.02 13.78
CA PHE A 383 31.63 -27.33 14.13
C PHE A 383 33.01 -27.56 13.52
N LEU A 384 33.29 -27.04 12.32
CA LEU A 384 34.61 -27.14 11.72
C LEU A 384 35.64 -26.32 12.52
N ILE A 385 35.36 -25.04 12.75
CA ILE A 385 36.26 -24.15 13.48
C ILE A 385 36.45 -24.62 14.93
N LEU A 386 35.34 -24.93 15.61
CA LEU A 386 35.36 -25.42 16.98
C LEU A 386 36.05 -26.79 17.05
N GLY A 387 35.79 -27.68 16.09
CA GLY A 387 36.40 -29.00 16.00
C GLY A 387 37.92 -28.92 15.83
N ILE A 388 38.42 -28.11 14.88
CA ILE A 388 39.86 -27.88 14.70
C ILE A 388 40.48 -27.25 15.95
N SER A 389 39.81 -26.24 16.54
CA SER A 389 40.31 -25.53 17.72
C SER A 389 40.41 -26.44 18.94
N LEU A 390 39.38 -27.24 19.22
CA LEU A 390 39.35 -28.21 20.31
C LEU A 390 40.34 -29.36 20.08
N LEU A 391 40.52 -29.80 18.83
CA LEU A 391 41.50 -30.82 18.49
C LEU A 391 42.93 -30.33 18.78
N LEU A 392 43.29 -29.13 18.30
CA LEU A 392 44.60 -28.53 18.54
C LEU A 392 44.85 -28.29 20.02
N LEU A 393 43.86 -27.73 20.74
CA LEU A 393 43.95 -27.49 22.18
C LEU A 393 44.03 -28.82 22.97
N GLY A 394 43.26 -29.82 22.55
CA GLY A 394 43.22 -31.14 23.16
C GLY A 394 44.54 -31.89 23.03
N ILE A 395 45.13 -31.90 21.82
CA ILE A 395 46.46 -32.48 21.58
C ILE A 395 47.51 -31.76 22.43
N LEU A 396 47.46 -30.42 22.49
CA LEU A 396 48.38 -29.63 23.31
C LEU A 396 48.28 -30.03 24.79
N PHE A 397 47.07 -30.14 25.34
CA PHE A 397 46.86 -30.48 26.75
C PHE A 397 47.16 -31.95 27.06
N ALA A 398 46.83 -32.87 26.16
CA ALA A 398 47.16 -34.28 26.29
C ALA A 398 48.69 -34.51 26.27
N SER A 399 49.42 -33.71 25.49
CA SER A 399 50.88 -33.74 25.39
C SER A 399 51.62 -33.04 26.55
N ALA A 400 50.90 -32.44 27.51
CA ALA A 400 51.50 -31.70 28.61
C ALA A 400 52.44 -32.58 29.46
N ASN A 401 53.72 -32.22 29.54
CA ASN A 401 54.75 -32.92 30.30
C ASN A 401 55.19 -32.19 31.58
N GLY A 402 54.56 -31.05 31.90
CA GLY A 402 54.90 -30.21 33.06
C GLY A 402 56.05 -29.22 32.81
N GLU A 403 56.85 -29.46 31.78
CA GLU A 403 57.90 -28.56 31.32
C GLU A 403 57.38 -27.73 30.14
N TYR A 404 56.70 -26.62 30.44
CA TYR A 404 56.16 -25.66 29.47
C TYR A 404 57.26 -24.91 28.70
N LYS A 405 58.12 -25.64 27.98
CA LYS A 405 59.29 -25.17 27.25
C LYS A 405 58.89 -24.56 25.90
N LYS A 406 59.68 -23.58 25.45
CA LYS A 406 59.62 -23.05 24.08
C LYS A 406 60.38 -24.03 23.18
N SER A 407 59.76 -24.46 22.09
CA SER A 407 60.38 -25.38 21.13
C SER A 407 61.04 -24.57 20.02
N HIS A 408 62.30 -24.85 19.73
CA HIS A 408 63.04 -24.25 18.61
C HIS A 408 62.98 -25.17 17.41
N PHE A 409 62.48 -24.66 16.28
CA PHE A 409 62.46 -25.38 15.01
C PHE A 409 63.27 -24.59 13.99
N ASN A 410 64.36 -25.17 13.49
CA ASN A 410 65.11 -24.59 12.39
C ASN A 410 64.51 -25.08 11.07
N ILE A 411 63.85 -24.19 10.34
CA ILE A 411 63.27 -24.46 9.02
C ILE A 411 63.89 -23.46 8.04
N ILE A 412 64.61 -23.98 7.04
CA ILE A 412 65.19 -23.20 5.92
C ILE A 412 66.03 -22.01 6.45
N GLY A 413 66.90 -22.25 7.43
CA GLY A 413 67.83 -21.24 7.96
C GLY A 413 67.20 -20.14 8.83
N ARG A 414 65.90 -20.21 9.13
CA ARG A 414 65.24 -19.37 10.15
C ARG A 414 64.93 -20.20 11.38
N ASP A 415 65.37 -19.72 12.55
CA ASP A 415 64.98 -20.29 13.85
C ASP A 415 63.56 -19.80 14.20
N ILE A 416 62.59 -20.70 14.15
CA ILE A 416 61.20 -20.45 14.49
C ILE A 416 60.97 -20.91 15.93
N ILE A 417 60.71 -19.95 16.80
CA ILE A 417 60.40 -20.20 18.21
C ILE A 417 58.90 -20.50 18.33
N TRP A 418 58.55 -21.75 18.60
CA TRP A 418 57.17 -22.19 18.83
C TRP A 418 56.86 -22.20 20.33
N ASN A 419 55.90 -21.38 20.76
CA ASN A 419 55.48 -21.25 22.15
C ASN A 419 53.95 -21.33 22.30
N PRO A 420 53.34 -22.53 22.14
CA PRO A 420 51.89 -22.70 22.22
C PRO A 420 51.35 -22.41 23.63
N TRP A 421 52.14 -22.68 24.67
CA TRP A 421 51.77 -22.43 26.08
C TRP A 421 51.77 -20.95 26.46
N GLY A 422 52.40 -20.10 25.65
CA GLY A 422 52.39 -18.65 25.81
C GLY A 422 51.13 -17.97 25.28
N VAL A 423 50.26 -18.69 24.57
CA VAL A 423 49.02 -18.11 24.03
C VAL A 423 48.10 -17.71 25.19
N ARG A 424 47.48 -16.54 25.04
CA ARG A 424 46.44 -16.01 25.94
C ARG A 424 45.08 -16.25 25.28
N PRO A 425 44.31 -17.29 25.69
CA PRO A 425 43.13 -17.72 24.93
C PRO A 425 42.09 -16.61 24.75
N LEU A 426 41.78 -15.87 25.81
CA LEU A 426 40.79 -14.78 25.77
C LEU A 426 41.24 -13.65 24.82
N ASN A 427 42.52 -13.27 24.87
CA ASN A 427 43.08 -12.26 23.98
C ASN A 427 43.08 -12.76 22.52
N PHE A 428 43.42 -14.03 22.30
CA PHE A 428 43.43 -14.63 20.96
C PHE A 428 42.04 -14.60 20.31
N VAL A 429 41.00 -15.05 21.02
CA VAL A 429 39.61 -15.01 20.53
C VAL A 429 39.17 -13.59 20.21
N ALA A 430 39.42 -12.65 21.13
CA ALA A 430 39.05 -11.26 20.92
C ALA A 430 39.85 -10.60 19.78
N THR A 431 41.10 -11.02 19.54
CA THR A 431 41.93 -10.52 18.43
C THR A 431 41.43 -11.04 17.09
N ILE A 432 41.12 -12.33 16.98
CA ILE A 432 40.49 -12.88 15.77
C ILE A 432 39.20 -12.12 15.44
N TYR A 433 38.33 -11.95 16.43
CA TYR A 433 37.09 -11.20 16.25
C TYR A 433 37.36 -9.80 15.71
N THR A 434 38.24 -9.03 16.37
CA THR A 434 38.49 -7.65 15.95
C THR A 434 39.14 -7.57 14.57
N ASP A 435 40.01 -8.52 14.25
CA ASP A 435 40.71 -8.53 12.97
C ASP A 435 39.75 -8.88 11.84
N ILE A 436 38.80 -9.79 12.05
CA ILE A 436 37.76 -10.11 11.05
C ILE A 436 36.86 -8.89 10.81
N PHE A 437 36.26 -8.33 11.87
CA PHE A 437 35.23 -7.30 11.71
C PHE A 437 35.79 -5.92 11.32
N ARG A 438 37.03 -5.59 11.67
CA ARG A 438 37.65 -4.30 11.27
C ARG A 438 38.29 -4.35 9.89
N ASN A 439 38.70 -5.53 9.41
CA ASN A 439 39.38 -5.67 8.13
C ASN A 439 38.47 -6.22 7.01
N THR A 440 37.16 -6.29 7.23
CA THR A 440 36.18 -6.68 6.20
C THR A 440 35.19 -5.55 5.95
N PRO A 441 34.76 -5.30 4.69
CA PRO A 441 33.79 -4.26 4.39
C PRO A 441 32.44 -4.50 5.08
N LEU A 442 31.87 -3.45 5.68
CA LEU A 442 30.61 -3.56 6.42
C LEU A 442 29.45 -4.03 5.55
N ILE A 443 29.36 -3.59 4.29
CA ILE A 443 28.33 -4.07 3.35
C ILE A 443 28.37 -5.59 3.15
N VAL A 444 29.58 -6.20 3.12
CA VAL A 444 29.74 -7.65 3.01
C VAL A 444 29.30 -8.34 4.30
N GLN A 445 29.56 -7.72 5.46
CA GLN A 445 29.08 -8.22 6.74
C GLN A 445 27.54 -8.21 6.81
N PHE A 446 26.88 -7.16 6.33
CA PHE A 446 25.42 -7.11 6.19
C PHE A 446 24.88 -8.28 5.37
N LEU A 447 25.43 -8.48 4.16
CA LEU A 447 25.03 -9.57 3.26
C LEU A 447 25.28 -10.94 3.90
N PHE A 448 26.45 -11.16 4.48
CA PHE A 448 26.83 -12.44 5.08
C PHE A 448 25.99 -12.77 6.33
N ILE A 449 25.74 -11.79 7.19
CA ILE A 449 24.91 -11.99 8.40
C ILE A 449 23.46 -12.27 8.04
N HIS A 450 22.93 -11.59 7.02
CA HIS A 450 21.53 -11.73 6.63
C HIS A 450 21.29 -12.99 5.78
N PHE A 451 22.04 -13.20 4.70
CA PHE A 451 21.81 -14.31 3.77
C PHE A 451 22.63 -15.57 4.11
N GLY A 452 23.84 -15.40 4.63
CA GLY A 452 24.74 -16.52 4.95
C GLY A 452 24.41 -17.17 6.29
N VAL A 453 24.52 -16.40 7.39
CA VAL A 453 24.26 -16.90 8.75
C VAL A 453 22.76 -16.94 9.07
N GLN A 454 21.97 -16.07 8.44
CA GLN A 454 20.53 -15.96 8.68
C GLN A 454 20.19 -15.68 10.15
N ILE A 455 20.99 -14.82 10.81
CA ILE A 455 20.80 -14.47 12.24
C ILE A 455 19.36 -13.98 12.51
N GLY A 456 18.75 -13.30 11.55
CA GLY A 456 17.37 -12.85 11.67
C GLY A 456 16.36 -13.98 11.83
N ALA A 457 16.53 -15.11 11.13
CA ALA A 457 15.67 -16.28 11.30
C ALA A 457 16.01 -17.05 12.58
N LEU A 458 17.31 -17.23 12.88
CA LEU A 458 17.78 -17.98 14.05
C LEU A 458 17.36 -17.35 15.40
N ILE A 459 17.33 -16.02 15.48
CA ILE A 459 17.05 -15.30 16.73
C ILE A 459 15.68 -14.63 16.69
N GLY A 460 15.29 -14.06 15.55
CA GLY A 460 14.05 -13.31 15.41
C GLY A 460 12.81 -14.19 15.60
N ASP A 461 12.71 -15.29 14.83
CA ASP A 461 11.51 -16.12 14.84
C ASP A 461 11.28 -16.80 16.22
N PRO A 462 12.27 -17.50 16.83
CA PRO A 462 12.07 -18.11 18.15
C PRO A 462 11.92 -17.06 19.26
N GLY A 463 12.63 -15.93 19.16
CA GLY A 463 12.55 -14.86 20.13
C GLY A 463 11.17 -14.20 20.15
N ALA A 464 10.55 -14.02 18.98
CA ALA A 464 9.21 -13.46 18.87
C ALA A 464 8.14 -14.43 19.42
N GLU A 465 8.29 -15.74 19.18
CA GLU A 465 7.39 -16.79 19.70
C GLU A 465 7.46 -16.86 21.23
N MET A 466 8.66 -16.78 21.81
CA MET A 466 8.85 -16.75 23.27
C MET A 466 8.17 -15.55 23.96
N LEU A 467 7.91 -14.47 23.22
CA LEU A 467 7.32 -13.24 23.72
C LEU A 467 5.84 -13.09 23.34
N GLU A 468 5.21 -14.11 22.76
CA GLU A 468 3.87 -14.03 22.20
C GLU A 468 2.80 -13.62 23.23
N ASP A 469 2.87 -14.18 24.44
CA ASP A 469 1.90 -13.91 25.52
C ASP A 469 2.20 -12.63 26.33
N SER A 470 3.26 -11.89 25.98
CA SER A 470 3.71 -10.78 26.79
C SER A 470 2.96 -9.47 26.47
N SER A 471 2.15 -9.01 27.42
CA SER A 471 1.41 -7.73 27.31
C SER A 471 2.21 -6.50 27.76
N ASN A 472 3.46 -6.68 28.17
CA ASN A 472 4.32 -5.59 28.63
C ASN A 472 4.77 -4.75 27.44
N PHE A 473 4.54 -3.43 27.49
CA PHE A 473 4.86 -2.49 26.40
C PHE A 473 6.28 -2.65 25.83
N ILE A 474 7.29 -2.82 26.70
CA ILE A 474 8.69 -3.00 26.26
C ILE A 474 8.86 -4.32 25.51
N LEU A 475 8.22 -5.38 25.99
CA LEU A 475 8.35 -6.72 25.41
C LEU A 475 7.56 -6.82 24.10
N SER A 476 6.38 -6.21 24.02
CA SER A 476 5.63 -6.10 22.75
C SER A 476 6.39 -5.28 21.72
N PHE A 477 7.03 -4.16 22.11
CA PHE A 477 7.91 -3.41 21.22
C PHE A 477 9.09 -4.26 20.70
N LEU A 478 9.76 -5.01 21.59
CA LEU A 478 10.85 -5.91 21.18
C LEU A 478 10.36 -7.01 20.23
N ARG A 479 9.17 -7.56 20.45
CA ARG A 479 8.56 -8.56 19.58
C ARG A 479 8.22 -7.97 18.20
N ASP A 480 7.38 -6.94 18.19
CA ASP A 480 6.69 -6.47 16.98
C ASP A 480 7.58 -5.61 16.09
N ASP A 481 8.43 -4.75 16.65
CA ASP A 481 9.25 -3.81 15.87
C ASP A 481 10.67 -4.34 15.58
N ILE A 482 11.16 -5.29 16.38
CA ILE A 482 12.55 -5.78 16.28
C ILE A 482 12.60 -7.23 15.83
N LEU A 483 12.08 -8.15 16.65
CA LEU A 483 12.27 -9.59 16.44
C LEU A 483 11.47 -10.13 15.25
N SER A 484 10.27 -9.59 15.02
CA SER A 484 9.41 -9.95 13.87
C SER A 484 10.10 -9.68 12.52
N ASN A 485 10.97 -8.67 12.46
CA ASN A 485 11.61 -8.25 11.23
C ASN A 485 13.03 -8.80 11.14
N ARG A 486 13.19 -9.91 10.41
CA ARG A 486 14.48 -10.58 10.20
C ARG A 486 15.58 -9.64 9.70
N ALA A 487 15.26 -8.70 8.82
CA ALA A 487 16.23 -7.74 8.30
C ALA A 487 16.64 -6.70 9.37
N CYS A 488 15.74 -6.32 10.27
CA CYS A 488 16.04 -5.46 11.42
C CYS A 488 17.08 -6.12 12.34
N VAL A 489 16.83 -7.36 12.75
CA VAL A 489 17.77 -8.14 13.59
C VAL A 489 19.12 -8.28 12.89
N SER A 490 19.14 -8.66 11.61
CA SER A 490 20.39 -8.74 10.85
C SER A 490 21.16 -7.40 10.80
N ALA A 491 20.45 -6.28 10.62
CA ALA A 491 21.06 -4.95 10.62
C ALA A 491 21.67 -4.58 11.98
N ILE A 492 20.96 -4.85 13.07
CA ILE A 492 21.44 -4.62 14.45
C ILE A 492 22.73 -5.41 14.70
N PHE A 493 22.75 -6.69 14.32
CA PHE A 493 23.93 -7.53 14.49
C PHE A 493 25.09 -7.10 13.59
N ALA A 494 24.83 -6.76 12.32
CA ALA A 494 25.89 -6.29 11.43
C ALA A 494 26.55 -5.00 11.95
N LEU A 495 25.74 -4.01 12.35
CA LEU A 495 26.23 -2.76 12.93
C LEU A 495 26.91 -2.99 14.29
N GLY A 496 26.28 -3.76 15.17
CA GLY A 496 26.78 -4.00 16.53
C GLY A 496 28.05 -4.84 16.56
N LEU A 497 28.17 -5.88 15.73
CA LEU A 497 29.38 -6.70 15.65
C LEU A 497 30.55 -5.87 15.11
N ASN A 498 30.32 -5.11 14.03
CA ASN A 498 31.32 -4.22 13.45
C ASN A 498 31.77 -3.16 14.47
N SER A 499 30.82 -2.41 15.03
CA SER A 499 31.12 -1.35 16.00
C SER A 499 31.77 -1.90 17.26
N GLY A 500 31.38 -3.09 17.73
CA GLY A 500 32.01 -3.74 18.88
C GLY A 500 33.50 -4.02 18.68
N ALA A 501 33.93 -4.30 17.44
CA ALA A 501 35.33 -4.48 17.13
C ALA A 501 36.13 -3.17 17.21
N TYR A 502 35.58 -2.07 16.68
CA TYR A 502 36.20 -0.74 16.78
C TYR A 502 36.18 -0.23 18.22
N GLN A 503 35.07 -0.38 18.94
CA GLN A 503 34.95 0.02 20.34
C GLN A 503 35.91 -0.78 21.24
N CYS A 504 36.11 -2.07 20.99
CA CYS A 504 37.11 -2.88 21.71
C CYS A 504 38.51 -2.26 21.62
N GLU A 505 38.94 -1.85 20.42
CA GLU A 505 40.26 -1.24 20.20
C GLU A 505 40.38 0.15 20.80
N THR A 506 39.30 0.94 20.74
CA THR A 506 39.23 2.25 21.38
C THR A 506 39.37 2.14 22.89
N ILE A 507 38.61 1.24 23.54
CA ILE A 507 38.67 1.02 24.99
C ILE A 507 40.03 0.44 25.39
N ARG A 508 40.55 -0.53 24.63
CA ARG A 508 41.89 -1.11 24.88
C ARG A 508 42.98 -0.05 24.75
N GLY A 509 42.89 0.81 23.74
CA GLY A 509 43.80 1.94 23.52
C GLY A 509 43.76 2.94 24.68
N ALA A 510 42.56 3.27 25.17
CA ALA A 510 42.38 4.14 26.32
C ALA A 510 42.95 3.56 27.62
N ILE A 511 42.80 2.25 27.86
CA ILE A 511 43.43 1.56 29.00
C ILE A 511 44.96 1.61 28.86
N SER A 512 45.49 1.41 27.65
CA SER A 512 46.93 1.41 27.37
C SER A 512 47.56 2.80 27.44
N ALA A 513 46.77 3.87 27.30
CA ALA A 513 47.22 5.25 27.41
C ALA A 513 47.54 5.65 28.86
N ILE A 514 47.04 4.91 29.84
CA ILE A 514 47.31 5.17 31.26
C ILE A 514 48.68 4.60 31.62
N PRO A 515 49.59 5.40 32.22
CA PRO A 515 50.92 4.94 32.60
C PRO A 515 50.89 3.71 33.51
N SER A 516 51.71 2.69 33.20
CA SER A 516 51.79 1.44 33.98
C SER A 516 52.17 1.66 35.44
N GLY A 517 52.87 2.76 35.75
CA GLY A 517 53.21 3.16 37.12
C GLY A 517 51.99 3.33 38.03
N GLN A 518 50.81 3.66 37.49
CA GLN A 518 49.55 3.68 38.26
C GLN A 518 49.13 2.27 38.73
N MET A 519 49.34 1.27 37.87
CA MET A 519 49.08 -0.14 38.20
C MET A 519 50.07 -0.64 39.25
N GLU A 520 51.34 -0.26 39.14
CA GLU A 520 52.40 -0.60 40.09
C GLU A 520 52.18 0.08 41.44
N ALA A 521 51.86 1.37 41.46
CA ALA A 521 51.53 2.13 42.67
C ALA A 521 50.32 1.53 43.41
N GLY A 522 49.26 1.14 42.68
CA GLY A 522 48.10 0.45 43.25
C GLY A 522 48.49 -0.86 43.96
N ARG A 523 49.37 -1.66 43.33
CA ARG A 523 49.89 -2.88 43.97
C ARG A 523 50.76 -2.59 45.19
N SER A 524 51.55 -1.51 45.18
CA SER A 524 52.38 -1.08 46.30
C SER A 524 51.58 -0.66 47.53
N ILE A 525 50.36 -0.16 47.37
CA ILE A 525 49.43 0.17 48.47
C ILE A 525 48.48 -0.99 48.83
N GLY A 526 48.74 -2.19 48.31
CA GLY A 526 47.99 -3.41 48.66
C GLY A 526 46.72 -3.68 47.84
N LEU A 527 46.45 -2.92 46.78
CA LEU A 527 45.33 -3.23 45.87
C LEU A 527 45.70 -4.41 44.96
N ASN A 528 44.78 -5.37 44.85
CA ASN A 528 44.89 -6.43 43.86
C ASN A 528 44.63 -5.89 42.44
N TYR A 529 45.01 -6.64 41.41
CA TYR A 529 44.86 -6.19 40.01
C TYR A 529 43.43 -5.76 39.65
N MET A 530 42.41 -6.47 40.14
CA MET A 530 41.00 -6.13 39.87
C MET A 530 40.55 -4.87 40.60
N GLN A 531 41.03 -4.66 41.83
CA GLN A 531 40.80 -3.44 42.60
C GLN A 531 41.48 -2.25 41.92
N THR A 532 42.75 -2.37 41.51
CA THR A 532 43.46 -1.29 40.80
C THR A 532 42.81 -1.00 39.45
N MET A 533 42.40 -2.04 38.71
CA MET A 533 41.68 -1.88 37.43
C MET A 533 40.36 -1.13 37.64
N ARG A 534 39.53 -1.54 38.60
CA ARG A 534 38.19 -0.95 38.84
C ARG A 534 38.25 0.45 39.44
N LEU A 535 39.15 0.69 40.39
CA LEU A 535 39.16 1.93 41.20
C LEU A 535 40.07 3.02 40.63
N VAL A 536 41.12 2.65 39.89
CA VAL A 536 42.14 3.59 39.42
C VAL A 536 42.12 3.72 37.90
N ILE A 537 42.29 2.60 37.18
CA ILE A 537 42.51 2.62 35.72
C ILE A 537 41.21 2.86 34.96
N MET A 538 40.17 2.06 35.19
CA MET A 538 38.93 2.11 34.40
C MET A 538 38.21 3.48 34.47
N PRO A 539 38.11 4.17 35.63
CA PRO A 539 37.49 5.48 35.69
C PRO A 539 38.20 6.55 34.84
N GLN A 540 39.52 6.43 34.65
CA GLN A 540 40.31 7.29 33.78
C GLN A 540 40.17 6.86 32.32
N ALA A 541 40.24 5.55 32.04
CA ALA A 541 40.16 4.99 30.70
C ALA A 541 38.81 5.31 30.03
N ILE A 542 37.70 5.21 30.79
CA ILE A 542 36.36 5.57 30.31
C ILE A 542 36.32 7.02 29.82
N ARG A 543 36.94 7.96 30.55
CA ARG A 543 36.91 9.37 30.17
C ARG A 543 37.79 9.67 28.96
N ILE A 544 38.88 8.92 28.78
CA ILE A 544 39.73 8.98 27.58
C ILE A 544 38.99 8.38 26.36
N CYS A 545 38.15 7.35 26.55
CA CYS A 545 37.47 6.70 25.44
C CYS A 545 36.16 7.36 25.00
N ILE A 546 35.53 8.23 25.81
CA ILE A 546 34.27 8.90 25.47
C ILE A 546 34.33 9.65 24.11
N PRO A 547 35.33 10.51 23.84
CA PRO A 547 35.39 11.22 22.55
C PRO A 547 35.48 10.30 21.32
N PRO A 548 36.43 9.34 21.23
CA PRO A 548 36.49 8.43 20.08
C PRO A 548 35.29 7.49 20.00
N MET A 549 34.66 7.11 21.13
CA MET A 549 33.40 6.36 21.10
C MET A 549 32.25 7.19 20.54
N GLY A 550 32.19 8.49 20.84
CA GLY A 550 31.19 9.39 20.27
C GLY A 550 31.29 9.46 18.75
N ASN A 551 32.52 9.56 18.21
CA ASN A 551 32.74 9.50 16.76
C ASN A 551 32.28 8.17 16.16
N GLU A 552 32.51 7.06 16.86
CA GLU A 552 32.04 5.74 16.42
C GLU A 552 30.51 5.63 16.41
N MET A 553 29.81 6.22 17.39
CA MET A 553 28.34 6.28 17.38
C MET A 553 27.79 7.06 16.18
N VAL A 554 28.43 8.18 15.81
CA VAL A 554 28.06 8.95 14.61
C VAL A 554 28.33 8.14 13.34
N ASN A 555 29.46 7.43 13.27
CA ASN A 555 29.75 6.54 12.14
C ASN A 555 28.70 5.42 12.02
N LEU A 556 28.20 4.89 13.14
CA LEU A 556 27.16 3.87 13.14
C LEU A 556 25.85 4.40 12.53
N VAL A 557 25.47 5.65 12.86
CA VAL A 557 24.33 6.33 12.21
C VAL A 557 24.53 6.42 10.70
N LEU A 558 25.69 6.85 10.23
CA LEU A 558 25.96 6.99 8.79
C LEU A 558 25.95 5.62 8.07
N ASN A 559 26.55 4.62 8.70
CA ASN A 559 26.64 3.25 8.18
C ASN A 559 25.30 2.49 8.21
N SER A 560 24.31 2.96 8.97
CA SER A 560 22.96 2.38 8.99
C SER A 560 22.30 2.35 7.60
N SER A 561 22.67 3.29 6.71
CA SER A 561 22.21 3.35 5.32
C SER A 561 22.52 2.08 4.52
N LEU A 562 23.56 1.32 4.90
CA LEU A 562 23.93 0.05 4.26
C LEU A 562 22.87 -1.05 4.46
N ALA A 563 21.98 -0.91 5.46
CA ALA A 563 20.89 -1.86 5.69
C ALA A 563 19.92 -1.93 4.50
N MET A 564 19.89 -0.92 3.63
CA MET A 564 19.09 -0.96 2.38
C MET A 564 19.43 -2.15 1.48
N VAL A 565 20.66 -2.66 1.55
CA VAL A 565 21.16 -3.75 0.70
C VAL A 565 20.51 -5.08 1.05
N ILE A 566 20.12 -5.27 2.31
CA ILE A 566 19.38 -6.45 2.79
C ILE A 566 17.86 -6.23 2.77
N GLY A 567 17.39 -5.19 2.07
CA GLY A 567 15.97 -4.89 1.94
C GLY A 567 15.31 -4.25 3.17
N TYR A 568 16.07 -3.91 4.21
CA TYR A 568 15.53 -3.21 5.37
C TYR A 568 15.09 -1.79 4.98
N SER A 569 13.86 -1.41 5.34
CA SER A 569 13.23 -0.15 4.91
C SER A 569 13.62 1.03 5.79
N GLU A 570 14.91 1.25 5.95
CA GLU A 570 15.46 2.46 6.60
C GLU A 570 15.32 3.70 5.70
N LEU A 571 15.67 4.86 6.24
CA LEU A 571 15.50 6.17 5.61
C LEU A 571 15.99 6.26 4.14
N THR A 572 17.19 5.74 3.83
CA THR A 572 17.74 5.75 2.46
C THR A 572 16.94 4.84 1.52
N ARG A 573 16.52 3.67 1.99
CA ARG A 573 15.68 2.72 1.25
C ARG A 573 14.29 3.31 0.99
N LYS A 574 13.69 4.00 1.96
CA LYS A 574 12.41 4.69 1.78
C LYS A 574 12.49 5.76 0.70
N ALA A 575 13.55 6.57 0.65
CA ALA A 575 13.76 7.49 -0.46
C ALA A 575 13.95 6.80 -1.80
N LYS A 576 14.63 5.64 -1.85
CA LYS A 576 14.72 4.84 -3.08
C LYS A 576 13.34 4.37 -3.56
N LEU A 577 12.43 4.01 -2.64
CA LEU A 577 11.05 3.63 -2.95
C LEU A 577 10.22 4.83 -3.42
N ILE A 578 10.31 5.97 -2.74
CA ILE A 578 9.65 7.22 -3.15
C ILE A 578 10.12 7.63 -4.55
N ASN A 579 11.43 7.59 -4.82
CA ASN A 579 11.98 7.96 -6.11
C ASN A 579 11.56 7.00 -7.23
N ALA A 580 11.31 5.73 -6.94
CA ALA A 580 10.84 4.76 -7.93
C ALA A 580 9.40 5.06 -8.43
N VAL A 581 8.61 5.80 -7.64
CA VAL A 581 7.24 6.19 -7.99
C VAL A 581 7.18 7.64 -8.50
N THR A 582 7.84 8.56 -7.79
CA THR A 582 7.75 10.00 -8.05
C THR A 582 8.74 10.51 -9.10
N PHE A 583 9.82 9.75 -9.37
CA PHE A 583 10.97 10.16 -10.20
C PHE A 583 11.68 11.45 -9.73
N GLN A 584 11.37 11.93 -8.51
CA GLN A 584 11.93 13.15 -7.93
C GLN A 584 13.20 12.86 -7.12
N VAL A 585 14.33 12.70 -7.83
CA VAL A 585 15.62 12.33 -7.23
C VAL A 585 16.11 13.41 -6.25
N PHE A 586 16.07 14.68 -6.66
CA PHE A 586 16.57 15.79 -5.85
C PHE A 586 15.82 15.92 -4.52
N TRP A 587 14.49 15.91 -4.56
CA TRP A 587 13.65 16.04 -3.37
C TRP A 587 13.78 14.82 -2.44
N SER A 588 13.77 13.61 -3.01
CA SER A 588 13.88 12.36 -2.24
C SER A 588 15.18 12.28 -1.45
N TYR A 589 16.32 12.46 -2.11
CA TYR A 589 17.62 12.37 -1.43
C TYR A 589 17.98 13.65 -0.65
N GLY A 590 17.46 14.82 -1.05
CA GLY A 590 17.62 16.07 -0.31
C GLY A 590 16.99 15.99 1.08
N MET A 591 15.76 15.46 1.18
CA MET A 591 15.09 15.25 2.47
C MET A 591 15.81 14.21 3.35
N VAL A 592 16.34 13.14 2.75
CA VAL A 592 17.16 12.15 3.47
C VAL A 592 18.45 12.77 3.99
N LEU A 593 19.14 13.57 3.19
CA LEU A 593 20.36 14.27 3.61
C LEU A 593 20.09 15.17 4.82
N VAL A 594 19.04 15.99 4.76
CA VAL A 594 18.63 16.86 5.87
C VAL A 594 18.30 16.03 7.12
N SER A 595 17.59 14.92 6.95
CA SER A 595 17.21 14.04 8.06
C SER A 595 18.44 13.40 8.73
N TYR A 596 19.37 12.82 7.96
CA TYR A 596 20.63 12.29 8.50
C TYR A 596 21.47 13.38 9.18
N PHE A 597 21.52 14.58 8.61
CA PHE A 597 22.22 15.71 9.20
C PHE A 597 21.59 16.11 10.55
N ILE A 598 20.27 16.20 10.65
CA ILE A 598 19.59 16.52 11.92
C ILE A 598 19.90 15.46 12.97
N VAL A 599 19.81 14.16 12.62
CA VAL A 599 20.11 13.06 13.57
C VAL A 599 21.57 13.09 14.01
N THR A 600 22.51 13.19 13.06
CA THR A 600 23.95 13.19 13.39
C THR A 600 24.37 14.45 14.13
N TRP A 601 23.84 15.62 13.77
CA TRP A 601 24.10 16.89 14.47
C TRP A 601 23.57 16.87 15.89
N THR A 602 22.33 16.42 16.10
CA THR A 602 21.74 16.32 17.45
C THR A 602 22.52 15.35 18.33
N LEU A 603 22.92 14.20 17.79
CA LEU A 603 23.79 13.24 18.48
C LEU A 603 25.17 13.84 18.79
N ALA A 604 25.79 14.55 17.85
CA ALA A 604 27.08 15.20 18.06
C ALA A 604 27.03 16.29 19.14
N LEU A 605 25.95 17.08 19.20
CA LEU A 605 25.74 18.06 20.27
C LEU A 605 25.59 17.38 21.63
N PHE A 606 24.82 16.29 21.71
CA PHE A 606 24.68 15.51 22.93
C PHE A 606 26.02 14.92 23.39
N LEU A 607 26.82 14.39 22.46
CA LEU A 607 28.15 13.85 22.76
C LEU A 607 29.12 14.94 23.22
N ARG A 608 29.12 16.12 22.60
CA ARG A 608 29.91 17.28 23.05
C ARG A 608 29.53 17.72 24.46
N TYR A 609 28.24 17.71 24.79
CA TYR A 609 27.77 17.98 26.14
C TYR A 609 28.30 16.94 27.14
N LEU A 610 28.21 15.65 26.82
CA LEU A 610 28.75 14.57 27.65
C LEU A 610 30.27 14.66 27.83
N GLU A 611 31.00 14.96 26.76
CA GLU A 611 32.45 15.15 26.77
C GLU A 611 32.84 16.30 27.71
N ASN A 612 32.23 17.48 27.55
CA ASN A 612 32.50 18.64 28.39
C ASN A 612 32.21 18.37 29.87
N LYS A 613 31.14 17.62 30.17
CA LYS A 613 30.76 17.26 31.54
C LYS A 613 31.72 16.23 32.18
N THR A 614 32.37 15.39 31.37
CA THR A 614 33.24 14.29 31.84
C THR A 614 34.74 14.60 31.75
N ARG A 615 35.11 15.73 31.15
CA ARG A 615 36.49 16.21 30.98
C ARG A 615 37.24 16.30 32.32
N ILE A 616 38.45 15.75 32.38
CA ILE A 616 39.35 15.91 33.53
C ILE A 616 40.34 17.03 33.27
N PRO A 617 40.41 18.08 34.12
CA PRO A 617 41.50 19.05 34.06
C PRO A 617 42.86 18.35 34.27
N GLY A 618 43.76 18.42 33.28
CA GLY A 618 45.13 17.87 33.37
C GLY A 618 45.32 16.42 32.89
N LEU A 619 44.25 15.69 32.56
CA LEU A 619 44.32 14.37 31.91
C LEU A 619 43.58 14.45 30.57
N GLY A 620 44.32 14.91 29.56
CA GLY A 620 43.86 15.09 28.20
C GLY A 620 44.96 15.81 27.43
N ILE A 621 45.37 15.24 26.30
CA ILE A 621 46.33 15.84 25.39
C ILE A 621 45.76 17.20 24.98
N SER A 622 46.39 18.26 25.48
CA SER A 622 46.42 19.55 24.80
C SER A 622 47.09 19.31 23.43
N GLY A 623 46.30 18.92 22.44
CA GLY A 623 46.78 18.66 21.09
C GLY A 623 45.62 18.77 20.12
N GLY A 624 45.57 19.91 19.43
CA GLY A 624 44.63 20.19 18.37
C GLY A 624 44.09 21.61 18.44
N SER A 625 44.89 22.55 17.92
CA SER A 625 44.46 23.83 17.34
C SER A 625 43.33 23.66 16.34
#